data_AF-S3D0C6-F1
#
_entry.id   AF-S3D0C6-F1
#
_cell.length_a   1.000
_cell.length_b   1.000
_cell.length_c   1.000
_cell.angle_alpha   90.00
_cell.angle_beta   90.00
_cell.angle_gamma   90.00
#
_symmetry.space_group_name_H-M   'P 1'
#
loop_
_entity.id
_entity.type
_entity.pdbx_description
1 polymer ?
#
loop_
_entity_poly.entity_id
_entity_poly.type
_entity_poly.pdbx_seq_one_letter_code
_entity_poly.pdbx_strand_id
1 'polypeptide(L)'
;MHLLSPITIALLAQSTHAAQTVLRFGCSQIVVERLDPYVTTLEEKTTVIDLPSDLLIQESIPPLTFIKQITGGNAFSPQIPQSDVSALANCTTCSFSEDLSNYWTANLYFRAPNGTYKRVPQIPNRYLDGSVGGMTIYYTSPYDGSKVTAFKPCGVTNESVSRGD
;
A
#
# COMPACT_ATOMS: atom_id res chain seq x y z
N MET A 1 -41.35 -3.27 61.42
CA MET A 1 -40.71 -4.47 60.83
C MET A 1 -40.94 -4.42 59.33
N HIS A 2 -39.95 -3.93 58.59
CA HIS A 2 -39.18 -4.70 57.59
C HIS A 2 -39.92 -4.78 56.23
N LEU A 3 -39.40 -4.38 55.06
CA LEU A 3 -38.07 -4.01 54.55
C LEU A 3 -38.26 -3.26 53.20
N LEU A 4 -37.32 -2.37 52.83
CA LEU A 4 -36.57 -2.23 51.55
C LEU A 4 -37.35 -2.48 50.21
N SER A 5 -37.21 -1.80 49.06
CA SER A 5 -36.21 -0.91 48.43
C SER A 5 -36.69 -0.71 46.96
N PRO A 6 -36.28 0.32 46.20
CA PRO A 6 -36.85 0.62 44.87
C PRO A 6 -36.24 -0.28 43.78
N ILE A 7 -37.05 -0.71 42.82
CA ILE A 7 -36.55 -1.36 41.59
C ILE A 7 -36.56 -0.32 40.47
N THR A 8 -35.46 0.43 40.40
CA THR A 8 -35.00 1.06 39.17
C THR A 8 -34.27 -0.02 38.38
N ILE A 9 -34.78 -0.43 37.22
CA ILE A 9 -33.95 -1.12 36.21
C ILE A 9 -33.92 -0.20 35.00
N ALA A 10 -32.80 0.51 34.89
CA ALA A 10 -32.43 1.33 33.75
C ALA A 10 -32.29 0.43 32.52
N LEU A 11 -33.09 0.67 31.49
CA LEU A 11 -32.86 0.12 30.17
C LEU A 11 -31.75 0.95 29.51
N LEU A 12 -30.50 0.67 29.87
CA LEU A 12 -29.34 1.03 29.06
C LEU A 12 -29.37 0.13 27.83
N ALA A 13 -30.07 0.58 26.78
CA ALA A 13 -29.88 0.06 25.44
C ALA A 13 -28.41 0.33 25.07
N GLN A 14 -27.56 -0.67 25.24
CA GLN A 14 -26.22 -0.65 24.70
C GLN A 14 -26.39 -0.64 23.18
N SER A 15 -26.20 0.54 22.58
CA SER A 15 -25.90 0.64 21.16
C SER A 15 -24.54 -0.04 20.95
N THR A 16 -24.54 -1.36 20.80
CA THR A 16 -23.40 -2.13 20.33
C THR A 16 -23.15 -1.71 18.89
N HIS A 17 -22.43 -0.60 18.71
CA HIS A 17 -21.75 -0.34 17.46
C HIS A 17 -20.80 -1.53 17.29
N ALA A 18 -20.98 -2.31 16.24
CA ALA A 18 -19.99 -3.28 15.83
C ALA A 18 -18.65 -2.55 15.80
N ALA A 19 -17.75 -2.90 16.73
CA ALA A 19 -16.47 -2.23 16.87
C ALA A 19 -15.68 -2.48 15.58
N GLN A 20 -15.64 -1.47 14.71
CA GLN A 20 -14.81 -1.52 13.50
C GLN A 20 -13.35 -1.48 13.97
N THR A 21 -12.66 -2.61 13.86
CA THR A 21 -11.22 -2.64 14.15
C THR A 21 -10.49 -2.04 12.96
N VAL A 22 -10.01 -0.81 13.13
CA VAL A 22 -9.21 -0.10 12.12
C VAL A 22 -7.82 0.15 12.67
N LEU A 23 -6.80 -0.33 11.97
CA LEU A 23 -5.42 0.09 12.18
C LEU A 23 -5.11 1.21 11.19
N ARG A 24 -4.58 2.32 11.72
CA ARG A 24 -4.20 3.49 10.94
C ARG A 24 -2.85 3.99 11.41
N PHE A 25 -1.87 4.07 10.51
CA PHE A 25 -0.52 4.51 10.83
C PHE A 25 0.18 5.15 9.63
N GLY A 26 1.23 5.91 9.92
CA GLY A 26 2.05 6.55 8.91
C GLY A 26 3.33 5.77 8.64
N CYS A 27 3.74 5.77 7.38
CA CYS A 27 5.06 5.35 6.94
C CYS A 27 5.72 6.51 6.21
N SER A 28 6.97 6.85 6.56
CA SER A 28 7.70 7.98 5.98
C SER A 28 8.30 7.64 4.61
N GLN A 29 8.55 8.66 3.79
CA GLN A 29 9.25 8.49 2.51
C GLN A 29 10.65 7.89 2.73
N ILE A 30 10.98 6.87 1.93
CA ILE A 30 12.35 6.35 1.81
C ILE A 30 13.07 7.07 0.67
N VAL A 31 12.47 7.03 -0.53
CA VAL A 31 13.09 7.51 -1.77
C VAL A 31 12.02 7.95 -2.76
N VAL A 32 12.38 8.90 -3.63
CA VAL A 32 11.59 9.32 -4.79
C VAL A 32 12.41 9.10 -6.05
N GLU A 33 12.02 8.13 -6.85
CA GLU A 33 12.79 7.73 -8.03
C GLU A 33 11.93 7.16 -9.14
N ARG A 34 12.54 6.95 -10.30
CA ARG A 34 11.89 6.44 -11.52
C ARG A 34 11.97 4.92 -11.65
N LEU A 35 12.41 4.24 -10.61
CA LEU A 35 12.72 2.82 -10.66
C LEU A 35 11.44 1.97 -10.68
N ASP A 36 11.38 0.99 -11.57
CA ASP A 36 10.33 -0.03 -11.61
C ASP A 36 10.93 -1.44 -11.60
N PRO A 37 11.04 -2.06 -10.42
CA PRO A 37 11.67 -3.38 -10.29
C PRO A 37 10.94 -4.51 -11.01
N TYR A 38 9.66 -4.32 -11.36
CA TYR A 38 8.89 -5.36 -12.06
C TYR A 38 9.11 -5.34 -13.56
N VAL A 39 9.40 -4.18 -14.14
CA VAL A 39 9.57 -4.10 -15.59
C VAL A 39 10.89 -4.74 -16.04
N THR A 40 11.92 -4.75 -15.20
CA THR A 40 13.17 -5.49 -15.46
C THR A 40 13.01 -7.01 -15.42
N THR A 41 11.85 -7.53 -14.97
CA THR A 41 11.55 -8.98 -14.96
C THR A 41 10.60 -9.42 -16.07
N LEU A 42 9.98 -8.48 -16.79
CA LEU A 42 9.05 -8.77 -17.90
C LEU A 42 9.74 -8.84 -19.27
N GLU A 43 11.05 -8.56 -19.36
CA GLU A 43 11.81 -8.76 -20.60
C GLU A 43 11.81 -10.21 -21.08
N GLU A 44 11.51 -11.20 -20.23
CA GLU A 44 11.38 -12.60 -20.67
C GLU A 44 9.96 -12.94 -21.18
N LYS A 45 8.96 -12.04 -21.03
CA LYS A 45 7.58 -12.30 -21.45
C LYS A 45 6.91 -11.12 -22.14
N THR A 46 7.65 -10.38 -22.97
CA THR A 46 7.00 -9.51 -23.96
C THR A 46 6.62 -10.38 -25.16
N THR A 47 5.37 -10.79 -25.14
CA THR A 47 4.67 -11.28 -26.33
C THR A 47 4.83 -10.20 -27.39
N VAL A 48 5.51 -10.54 -28.48
CA VAL A 48 5.69 -9.67 -29.65
C VAL A 48 4.30 -9.30 -30.13
N ILE A 49 3.88 -8.07 -29.84
CA ILE A 49 2.75 -7.46 -30.53
C ILE A 49 3.30 -7.19 -31.93
N ASP A 50 2.75 -7.87 -32.94
CA ASP A 50 3.07 -7.68 -34.35
C ASP A 50 2.87 -6.20 -34.73
N LEU A 51 3.93 -5.40 -34.59
CA LEU A 51 4.01 -4.04 -35.06
C LEU A 51 4.91 -4.00 -36.30
N PRO A 52 4.52 -3.24 -37.34
CA PRO A 52 5.23 -3.22 -38.60
C PRO A 52 6.69 -2.75 -38.43
N SER A 53 7.58 -3.44 -39.13
CA SER A 53 9.05 -3.40 -39.05
C SER A 53 9.70 -2.03 -39.32
N ASP A 54 8.92 -1.02 -39.69
CA ASP A 54 9.40 0.33 -40.03
C ASP A 54 9.40 1.29 -38.82
N LEU A 55 8.96 0.82 -37.65
CA LEU A 55 9.05 1.54 -36.37
C LEU A 55 10.18 1.01 -35.47
N LEU A 56 11.22 0.40 -36.05
CA LEU A 56 12.41 -0.05 -35.33
C LEU A 56 13.38 1.11 -35.03
N ILE A 57 12.87 2.14 -34.36
CA ILE A 57 13.68 3.10 -33.63
C ILE A 57 13.13 3.19 -32.22
N GLN A 58 13.59 2.31 -31.35
CA GLN A 58 14.20 2.69 -30.08
C GLN A 58 14.57 1.41 -29.32
N GLU A 59 15.88 1.19 -29.21
CA GLU A 59 16.46 0.24 -28.27
C GLU A 59 15.86 0.42 -26.88
N SER A 60 15.49 -0.68 -26.22
CA SER A 60 14.97 -0.73 -24.84
C SER A 60 13.81 0.24 -24.59
N ILE A 61 12.58 -0.25 -24.48
CA ILE A 61 11.52 0.55 -23.85
C ILE A 61 12.00 0.82 -22.42
N PRO A 62 12.41 2.06 -22.06
CA PRO A 62 12.79 2.31 -20.68
C PRO A 62 11.54 2.00 -19.85
N PRO A 63 11.68 1.19 -18.78
CA PRO A 63 10.54 0.75 -18.00
C PRO A 63 9.70 1.96 -17.63
N LEU A 64 8.43 2.06 -18.04
CA LEU A 64 7.61 3.28 -17.97
C LEU A 64 7.93 4.10 -16.70
N THR A 65 8.81 5.09 -16.87
CA THR A 65 9.59 5.66 -15.76
C THR A 65 8.82 6.81 -15.12
N PHE A 66 7.64 6.51 -14.58
CA PHE A 66 6.94 7.48 -13.75
C PHE A 66 7.61 7.52 -12.38
N ILE A 67 7.69 8.73 -11.81
CA ILE A 67 8.36 8.93 -10.53
C ILE A 67 7.47 8.37 -9.43
N LYS A 68 7.98 7.37 -8.73
CA LYS A 68 7.36 6.75 -7.56
C LYS A 68 7.97 7.33 -6.30
N GLN A 69 7.13 7.54 -5.30
CA GLN A 69 7.60 7.71 -3.94
C GLN A 69 7.44 6.39 -3.21
N ILE A 70 8.54 5.87 -2.67
CA ILE A 70 8.60 4.59 -1.97
C ILE A 70 8.57 4.83 -0.46
N THR A 71 7.92 3.93 0.27
CA THR A 71 7.79 3.94 1.73
C THR A 71 7.61 2.52 2.28
N GLY A 72 7.72 2.36 3.59
CA GLY A 72 7.63 1.07 4.29
C GLY A 72 8.99 0.44 4.55
N GLY A 73 9.14 -0.83 4.18
CA GLY A 73 10.36 -1.63 4.36
C GLY A 73 11.54 -1.20 3.48
N ASN A 74 12.75 -1.64 3.80
CA ASN A 74 13.96 -1.30 3.04
C ASN A 74 14.35 -2.30 1.93
N ALA A 75 13.43 -3.19 1.52
CA ALA A 75 13.69 -4.17 0.47
C ALA A 75 13.50 -3.63 -0.97
N PHE A 76 13.20 -2.34 -1.13
CA PHE A 76 13.08 -1.74 -2.44
C PHE A 76 14.45 -1.68 -3.13
N SER A 77 14.52 -2.24 -4.32
CA SER A 77 15.77 -2.46 -5.07
C SER A 77 15.48 -2.36 -6.57
N PRO A 78 16.47 -2.04 -7.43
CA PRO A 78 16.31 -2.10 -8.88
C PRO A 78 15.86 -3.45 -9.42
N GLN A 79 16.18 -4.53 -8.72
CA GLN A 79 15.68 -5.87 -9.00
C GLN A 79 15.14 -6.46 -7.70
N ILE A 80 13.87 -6.87 -7.73
CA ILE A 80 13.20 -7.54 -6.62
C ILE A 80 12.91 -8.99 -7.05
N PRO A 81 13.36 -10.01 -6.29
CA PRO A 81 13.02 -11.40 -6.59
C PRO A 81 11.51 -11.61 -6.59
N GLN A 82 11.00 -12.52 -7.44
CA GLN A 82 9.58 -12.93 -7.38
C GLN A 82 9.30 -13.74 -6.10
N SER A 83 9.11 -13.01 -5.01
CA SER A 83 8.95 -13.53 -3.65
C SER A 83 8.20 -12.51 -2.80
N ASP A 84 7.93 -12.86 -1.55
CA ASP A 84 7.38 -11.91 -0.58
C ASP A 84 8.43 -10.87 -0.20
N VAL A 85 8.26 -9.64 -0.72
CA VAL A 85 9.17 -8.51 -0.48
C VAL A 85 9.28 -8.16 0.99
N SER A 86 8.22 -8.39 1.78
CA SER A 86 8.22 -8.10 3.21
C SER A 86 9.20 -9.01 3.99
N ALA A 87 9.50 -10.20 3.49
CA ALA A 87 10.46 -11.12 4.10
C ALA A 87 11.93 -10.75 3.81
N LEU A 88 12.18 -9.85 2.85
CA LEU A 88 13.52 -9.40 2.48
C LEU A 88 13.96 -8.17 3.29
N ALA A 89 13.02 -7.39 3.79
CA ALA A 89 13.30 -6.17 4.55
C ALA A 89 13.70 -6.50 5.99
N ASN A 90 14.59 -5.68 6.57
CA ASN A 90 15.02 -5.80 7.97
C ASN A 90 14.74 -4.53 8.79
N CYS A 91 14.26 -3.47 8.16
CA CYS A 91 13.79 -2.27 8.83
C CYS A 91 12.62 -1.64 8.05
N THR A 92 11.87 -0.77 8.72
CA THR A 92 10.72 -0.07 8.15
C THR A 92 10.67 1.38 8.60
N THR A 93 10.08 2.21 7.76
CA THR A 93 9.73 3.61 8.04
C THR A 93 8.33 3.78 8.63
N CYS A 94 7.58 2.68 8.75
CA CYS A 94 6.26 2.66 9.36
C CYS A 94 6.32 2.81 10.88
N SER A 95 5.24 3.35 11.45
CA SER A 95 5.11 3.46 12.92
C SER A 95 5.01 2.10 13.61
N PHE A 96 4.49 1.08 12.91
CA PHE A 96 4.51 -0.31 13.36
C PHE A 96 5.75 -1.01 12.81
N SER A 97 6.58 -1.56 13.70
CA SER A 97 7.83 -2.24 13.36
C SER A 97 7.64 -3.54 12.59
N GLU A 98 6.45 -4.13 12.68
CA GLU A 98 6.09 -5.41 12.08
C GLU A 98 5.71 -5.27 10.60
N ASP A 99 5.42 -4.05 10.13
CA ASP A 99 5.09 -3.82 8.72
C ASP A 99 6.36 -3.58 7.90
N LEU A 100 6.81 -4.65 7.25
CA LEU A 100 7.99 -4.69 6.39
C LEU A 100 7.64 -4.55 4.89
N SER A 101 6.39 -4.26 4.56
CA SER A 101 5.94 -4.17 3.17
C SER A 101 6.56 -2.97 2.44
N ASN A 102 6.77 -3.09 1.13
CA ASN A 102 7.07 -1.93 0.29
C ASN A 102 5.81 -1.37 -0.35
N TYR A 103 5.59 -0.07 -0.16
CA TYR A 103 4.51 0.65 -0.80
C TYR A 103 5.06 1.72 -1.73
N TRP A 104 4.26 2.08 -2.73
CA TRP A 104 4.57 3.18 -3.62
C TRP A 104 3.35 4.05 -3.89
N THR A 105 3.59 5.32 -4.20
CA THR A 105 2.56 6.24 -4.68
C THR A 105 3.10 7.07 -5.84
N ALA A 106 2.23 7.48 -6.74
CA ALA A 106 2.58 8.38 -7.83
C ALA A 106 2.79 9.80 -7.29
N ASN A 107 3.76 10.52 -7.84
CA ASN A 107 4.00 11.91 -7.47
C ASN A 107 3.15 12.87 -8.30
N LEU A 108 2.50 13.83 -7.63
CA LEU A 108 1.76 14.91 -8.28
C LEU A 108 2.67 16.12 -8.53
N TYR A 109 2.57 16.73 -9.70
CA TYR A 109 3.30 17.94 -10.08
C TYR A 109 2.32 19.04 -10.46
N PHE A 110 2.50 20.22 -9.87
CA PHE A 110 1.83 21.44 -10.31
C PHE A 110 2.59 22.04 -11.49
N ARG A 111 1.86 22.33 -12.58
CA ARG A 111 2.39 23.08 -13.73
C ARG A 111 2.02 24.55 -13.59
N ALA A 112 3.02 25.41 -13.46
CA ALA A 112 2.82 26.85 -13.41
C ALA A 112 2.58 27.44 -14.82
N PRO A 113 1.93 28.61 -14.95
CA PRO A 113 1.68 29.26 -16.25
C PRO A 113 2.95 29.54 -17.07
N ASN A 114 4.11 29.69 -16.41
CA ASN A 114 5.40 29.85 -17.06
C ASN A 114 5.98 28.54 -17.64
N GLY A 115 5.23 27.44 -17.60
CA GLY A 115 5.63 26.13 -18.13
C GLY A 115 6.48 25.27 -17.19
N THR A 116 6.89 25.78 -16.02
CA THR A 116 7.66 25.01 -15.04
C THR A 116 6.79 24.03 -14.25
N TYR A 117 7.39 22.93 -13.81
CA TYR A 117 6.74 21.93 -12.95
C TYR A 117 7.37 21.94 -11.56
N LYS A 118 6.54 21.86 -10.53
CA LYS A 118 6.98 21.70 -9.12
C LYS A 118 6.23 20.54 -8.48
N ARG A 119 6.96 19.65 -7.80
CA ARG A 119 6.35 18.53 -7.07
C ARG A 119 5.48 19.08 -5.95
N VAL A 120 4.25 18.56 -5.85
CA VAL A 120 3.38 18.81 -4.69
C VAL A 120 3.93 17.98 -3.52
N PRO A 121 4.35 18.60 -2.41
CA PRO A 121 4.84 17.86 -1.25
C PRO A 121 3.71 17.02 -0.66
N GLN A 122 4.01 15.76 -0.34
CA GLN A 122 3.11 14.95 0.48
C GLN A 122 3.29 15.35 1.94
N ILE A 123 2.17 15.59 2.61
CA ILE A 123 2.13 15.88 4.04
C ILE A 123 1.52 14.70 4.78
N PRO A 124 1.92 14.47 6.04
CA PRO A 124 1.30 13.46 6.86
C PRO A 124 -0.19 13.72 7.02
N ASN A 125 -0.95 12.64 7.14
CA ASN A 125 -2.35 12.75 7.51
C ASN A 125 -2.47 13.16 8.99
N ARG A 126 -3.60 13.75 9.38
CA ARG A 126 -3.83 14.28 10.72
C ARG A 126 -3.49 13.26 11.81
N TYR A 127 -2.80 13.71 12.85
CA TYR A 127 -2.35 12.89 14.00
C TYR A 127 -1.25 11.88 13.67
N LEU A 128 -0.56 12.03 12.54
CA LEU A 128 0.61 11.24 12.15
C LEU A 128 1.82 12.17 11.93
N ASP A 129 1.93 13.24 12.72
CA ASP A 129 2.89 14.34 12.52
C ASP A 129 4.37 13.92 12.65
N GLY A 130 4.64 12.71 13.16
CA GLY A 130 5.98 12.11 13.18
C GLY A 130 6.42 11.51 11.85
N SER A 131 5.52 11.32 10.89
CA SER A 131 5.87 10.88 9.53
C SER A 131 6.36 12.05 8.68
N VAL A 132 7.22 11.78 7.70
CA VAL A 132 7.72 12.79 6.76
C VAL A 132 7.47 12.30 5.34
N GLY A 133 6.64 13.04 4.60
CA GLY A 133 6.12 12.57 3.32
C GLY A 133 5.39 11.24 3.49
N GLY A 134 5.67 10.30 2.59
CA GLY A 134 5.21 8.92 2.72
C GLY A 134 3.73 8.74 2.45
N MET A 135 3.11 7.82 3.19
CA MET A 135 1.68 7.52 3.07
C MET A 135 1.07 7.07 4.41
N THR A 136 -0.27 7.09 4.46
CA THR A 136 -1.03 6.52 5.58
C THR A 136 -1.60 5.17 5.16
N ILE A 137 -1.30 4.14 5.95
CA ILE A 137 -1.79 2.79 5.75
C ILE A 137 -3.02 2.56 6.62
N TYR A 138 -4.02 1.90 6.04
CA TYR A 138 -5.26 1.52 6.69
C TYR A 138 -5.49 0.03 6.54
N TYR A 139 -5.64 -0.67 7.66
CA TYR A 139 -6.24 -1.99 7.68
C TYR A 139 -7.59 -1.89 8.35
N THR A 140 -8.64 -2.20 7.60
CA THR A 140 -10.03 -2.14 8.06
C THR A 140 -10.62 -3.54 8.00
N SER A 141 -11.21 -4.01 9.10
CA SER A 141 -12.00 -5.23 9.06
C SER A 141 -13.20 -5.07 8.11
N PRO A 142 -13.62 -6.13 7.41
CA PRO A 142 -14.76 -6.09 6.52
C PRO A 142 -16.05 -5.78 7.30
N TYR A 143 -16.95 -5.05 6.66
CA TYR A 143 -18.17 -4.54 7.27
C TYR A 143 -19.23 -5.62 7.54
N ASP A 144 -19.11 -6.77 6.88
CA ASP A 144 -20.00 -7.92 6.99
C ASP A 144 -19.61 -8.89 8.13
N GLY A 145 -18.54 -8.59 8.87
CA GLY A 145 -18.03 -9.44 9.95
C GLY A 145 -17.34 -10.72 9.46
N SER A 146 -17.03 -10.83 8.17
CA SER A 146 -16.27 -11.96 7.63
C SER A 146 -14.86 -12.03 8.22
N LYS A 147 -14.30 -13.25 8.29
CA LYS A 147 -12.98 -13.49 8.86
C LYS A 147 -11.90 -12.93 7.93
N VAL A 148 -11.10 -11.99 8.43
CA VAL A 148 -9.94 -11.46 7.71
C VAL A 148 -8.85 -12.54 7.61
N THR A 149 -8.40 -12.82 6.39
CA THR A 149 -7.20 -13.63 6.13
C THR A 149 -6.16 -12.78 5.41
N ALA A 150 -4.89 -12.99 5.71
CA ALA A 150 -3.81 -12.35 4.97
C ALA A 150 -3.86 -12.73 3.48
N PHE A 151 -3.34 -11.85 2.62
CA PHE A 151 -3.15 -12.17 1.21
C PHE A 151 -2.24 -13.41 1.08
N LYS A 152 -2.52 -14.24 0.08
CA LYS A 152 -1.61 -15.34 -0.26
C LYS A 152 -0.27 -14.75 -0.71
N PRO A 153 0.88 -15.29 -0.25
CA PRO A 153 2.17 -14.86 -0.76
C PRO A 153 2.26 -15.05 -2.28
N CYS A 154 2.95 -14.14 -2.96
CA CYS A 154 3.26 -14.31 -4.38
C CYS A 154 4.09 -15.59 -4.58
N GLY A 155 3.66 -16.47 -5.49
CA GLY A 155 4.41 -17.69 -5.87
C GLY A 155 3.88 -19.02 -5.32
N VAL A 156 2.83 -19.02 -4.48
CA VAL A 156 2.23 -20.28 -4.00
C VAL A 156 1.14 -20.75 -4.96
N THR A 157 1.52 -21.48 -6.01
CA THR A 157 0.56 -22.19 -6.89
C THR A 157 0.08 -23.46 -6.20
N ASN A 158 -0.88 -23.33 -5.31
CA ASN A 158 -1.76 -24.45 -5.00
C ASN A 158 -3.13 -24.16 -5.61
N GLU A 159 -3.51 -25.04 -6.52
CA GLU A 159 -4.76 -25.06 -7.27
C GLU A 159 -5.98 -24.71 -6.40
N SER A 160 -6.97 -24.08 -7.05
CA SER A 160 -8.31 -23.78 -6.55
C SER A 160 -8.40 -22.73 -5.42
N VAL A 161 -8.30 -21.45 -5.78
CA VAL A 161 -9.22 -20.46 -5.21
C VAL A 161 -9.85 -19.73 -6.38
N SER A 162 -11.11 -20.07 -6.61
CA SER A 162 -12.02 -19.35 -7.48
C SER A 162 -11.90 -17.86 -7.17
N ARG A 163 -11.49 -17.12 -8.20
CA ARG A 163 -11.68 -15.69 -8.34
C ARG A 163 -13.20 -15.45 -8.29
N GLY A 164 -13.71 -15.26 -7.07
CA GLY A 164 -15.06 -14.76 -6.84
C GLY A 164 -15.04 -13.26 -7.03
N ASP A 165 -15.68 -12.82 -8.10
CA ASP A 165 -16.24 -11.50 -8.43
C ASP A 165 -15.40 -10.25 -8.14
#